data_AF-W2UGN5-F1
#
_entry.id   AF-W2UGN5-F1
#
_cell.length_a   1.000
_cell.length_b   1.000
_cell.length_c   1.000
_cell.angle_alpha   90.00
_cell.angle_beta   90.00
_cell.angle_gamma   90.00
#
_symmetry.space_group_name_H-M   'P 1'
#
loop_
_entity.id
_entity.type
_entity.pdbx_description
1 polymer ?
#
loop_
_entity_poly.entity_id
_entity_poly.type
_entity_poly.pdbx_seq_one_letter_code
_entity_poly.pdbx_strand_id
1 'polypeptide(L)'
;MDEFKSLDKLTEMDEKHQLMGIVSGSVPSLEGMHKYLSEEALNDEVPDEIKGQFNVAKNMALYSYYFYALAPEVDLKTYTVIERALRIKTNPKKKMMFKALMNHAVSQRWIKDSWFRHIDNPSPDNEWCKSMVDVMSDLRNSKAHGSSILVGDCLHHISSCADFVNQLFPALPARNKSSKKDALTRASS
;
A
#
# COMPACT_ATOMS: atom_id res chain seq x y z
N MET A 1 12.99 25.71 -3.96
CA MET A 1 13.52 24.77 -4.96
C MET A 1 14.32 23.75 -4.19
N ASP A 2 14.16 22.46 -4.45
CA ASP A 2 14.94 21.44 -3.73
C ASP A 2 16.38 21.43 -4.24
N GLU A 3 17.33 21.45 -3.31
CA GLU A 3 18.76 21.42 -3.60
C GLU A 3 19.33 20.03 -3.29
N PHE A 4 20.43 19.67 -3.96
CA PHE A 4 21.15 18.45 -3.65
C PHE A 4 21.80 18.58 -2.27
N LYS A 5 21.41 17.70 -1.34
CA LYS A 5 21.91 17.73 0.04
C LYS A 5 23.42 17.51 0.11
N SER A 6 24.08 18.26 0.99
CA SER A 6 25.45 17.98 1.39
C SER A 6 25.50 16.73 2.28
N LEU A 7 26.69 16.10 2.35
CA LEU A 7 26.88 14.81 3.04
C LEU A 7 26.48 14.86 4.53
N ASP A 8 26.78 15.96 5.20
CA ASP A 8 26.46 16.23 6.59
C ASP A 8 24.95 16.33 6.85
N LYS A 9 24.17 16.81 5.88
CA LYS A 9 22.71 17.04 6.00
C LYS A 9 21.85 15.84 5.61
N LEU A 10 22.45 14.72 5.21
CA LEU A 10 21.71 13.53 4.75
C LEU A 10 20.88 12.87 5.86
N THR A 11 21.31 12.99 7.12
CA THR A 11 20.67 12.36 8.28
C THR A 11 19.91 13.35 9.16
N GLU A 12 19.81 14.61 8.72
CA GLU A 12 19.00 15.62 9.38
C GLU A 12 17.57 15.57 8.84
N MET A 13 16.59 15.73 9.75
CA MET A 13 15.18 15.82 9.39
C MET A 13 14.97 16.96 8.40
N ASP A 14 14.22 16.68 7.33
CA ASP A 14 13.93 17.69 6.32
C ASP A 14 13.13 18.85 6.93
N GLU A 15 13.56 20.08 6.66
CA GLU A 15 12.93 21.32 7.18
C GLU A 15 11.43 21.40 6.84
N LYS A 16 11.00 20.81 5.73
CA LYS A 16 9.58 20.76 5.36
C LYS A 16 8.74 20.00 6.38
N HIS A 17 9.28 18.98 7.06
CA HIS A 17 8.56 18.33 8.18
C HIS A 17 8.36 19.28 9.36
N GLN A 18 9.34 20.15 9.63
CA GLN A 18 9.21 21.16 10.70
C GLN A 18 8.14 22.18 10.34
N LEU A 19 8.19 22.71 9.11
CA LEU A 19 7.20 23.66 8.61
C LEU A 19 5.79 23.07 8.60
N MET A 20 5.65 21.82 8.12
CA MET A 20 4.37 21.12 8.15
C MET A 20 3.87 20.90 9.58
N GLY A 21 4.76 20.57 10.52
CA GLY A 21 4.40 20.40 11.93
C GLY A 21 3.94 21.70 12.62
N ILE A 22 4.48 22.86 12.21
CA ILE A 22 3.98 24.16 12.67
C ILE A 22 2.53 24.39 12.22
N VAL A 23 2.19 23.98 10.99
CA VAL A 23 0.84 24.14 10.43
C VAL A 23 -0.13 23.09 10.98
N SER A 24 0.28 21.83 11.08
CA SER A 24 -0.57 20.70 11.49
C SER A 24 -0.64 20.50 13.01
N GLY A 25 0.24 21.17 13.77
CA GLY A 25 0.39 20.99 15.22
C GLY A 25 1.17 19.74 15.62
N SER A 26 1.74 19.00 14.66
CA SER A 26 2.45 17.73 14.91
C SER A 26 3.64 17.58 13.98
N VAL A 27 4.85 17.64 14.54
CA VAL A 27 6.08 17.28 13.82
C VAL A 27 6.25 15.75 13.87
N PRO A 28 6.43 15.06 12.73
CA PRO A 28 6.65 13.63 12.74
C PRO A 28 7.98 13.28 13.40
N SER A 29 8.04 12.12 14.05
CA SER A 29 9.28 11.51 14.54
C SER A 29 9.61 10.29 13.70
N LEU A 30 10.90 10.01 13.51
CA LEU A 30 11.34 8.83 12.77
C LEU A 30 10.86 7.54 13.46
N GLU A 31 10.92 7.49 14.79
CA GLU A 31 10.44 6.37 15.59
C GLU A 31 8.94 6.16 15.41
N GLY A 32 8.15 7.25 15.37
CA GLY A 32 6.72 7.20 15.10
C GLY A 32 6.40 6.66 13.71
N MET A 33 7.10 7.16 12.69
CA MET A 33 6.96 6.67 11.31
C MET A 33 7.35 5.20 11.19
N HIS A 34 8.46 4.78 11.81
CA HIS A 34 8.90 3.39 11.85
C HIS A 34 7.89 2.50 12.55
N LYS A 35 7.37 2.91 13.71
CA LYS A 35 6.34 2.15 14.42
C LYS A 35 5.10 1.98 13.54
N TYR A 36 4.57 3.07 12.97
CA TYR A 36 3.41 3.03 12.07
C TYR A 36 3.64 2.05 10.91
N LEU A 37 4.74 2.20 10.19
CA LEU A 37 5.05 1.34 9.05
C LEU A 37 5.31 -0.11 9.47
N SER A 38 5.85 -0.37 10.65
CA SER A 38 6.10 -1.74 11.13
C SER A 38 4.81 -2.55 11.30
N GLU A 39 3.69 -1.88 11.62
CA GLU A 39 2.36 -2.48 11.76
C GLU A 39 1.73 -2.79 10.40
N GLU A 40 2.16 -2.12 9.32
CA GLU A 40 1.71 -2.37 7.96
C GLU A 40 2.37 -3.63 7.36
N ALA A 41 1.59 -4.71 7.24
CA ALA A 41 2.06 -6.01 6.79
C ALA A 41 1.19 -6.61 5.67
N LEU A 42 1.87 -7.33 4.77
CA LEU A 42 1.23 -8.18 3.76
C LEU A 42 1.15 -9.60 4.30
N ASN A 43 0.03 -10.27 4.07
CA ASN A 43 -0.19 -11.63 4.54
C ASN A 43 0.64 -12.66 3.77
N ASP A 44 0.65 -13.91 4.27
CA ASP A 44 1.51 -14.97 3.76
C ASP A 44 1.18 -15.40 2.31
N GLU A 45 -0.08 -15.27 1.88
CA GLU A 45 -0.53 -15.66 0.53
C GLU A 45 -0.08 -14.67 -0.56
N VAL A 46 0.42 -13.49 -0.15
CA VAL A 46 0.97 -12.52 -1.09
C VAL A 46 2.32 -13.03 -1.64
N PRO A 47 2.56 -13.01 -2.96
CA PRO A 47 3.83 -13.45 -3.54
C PRO A 47 5.06 -12.69 -2.99
N ASP A 48 6.18 -13.39 -2.81
CA ASP A 48 7.40 -12.81 -2.24
C ASP A 48 7.96 -11.64 -3.05
N GLU A 49 7.80 -11.66 -4.37
CA GLU A 49 8.19 -10.53 -5.21
C GLU A 49 7.40 -9.25 -4.87
N ILE A 50 6.12 -9.38 -4.49
CA ILE A 50 5.29 -8.24 -4.06
C ILE A 50 5.69 -7.79 -2.66
N LYS A 51 5.90 -8.74 -1.72
CA LYS A 51 6.38 -8.44 -0.36
C LYS A 51 7.70 -7.67 -0.38
N GLY A 52 8.64 -8.08 -1.24
CA GLY A 52 9.90 -7.37 -1.43
C GLY A 52 9.72 -5.93 -1.91
N GLN A 53 8.90 -5.71 -2.94
CA GLN A 53 8.64 -4.36 -3.47
C GLN A 53 7.87 -3.46 -2.48
N PHE A 54 6.98 -4.04 -1.69
CA PHE A 54 6.25 -3.35 -0.63
C PHE A 54 7.18 -2.91 0.51
N ASN A 55 8.11 -3.76 0.95
CA ASN A 55 9.12 -3.39 1.94
C ASN A 55 10.07 -2.29 1.43
N VAL A 56 10.40 -2.29 0.13
CA VAL A 56 11.13 -1.16 -0.48
C VAL A 56 10.31 0.13 -0.36
N ALA A 57 9.00 0.09 -0.62
CA ALA A 57 8.14 1.27 -0.46
C ALA A 57 8.10 1.78 0.98
N LYS A 58 8.01 0.87 1.98
CA LYS A 58 8.09 1.21 3.41
C LYS A 58 9.41 1.89 3.76
N ASN A 59 10.52 1.36 3.28
CA ASN A 59 11.83 1.96 3.52
C ASN A 59 11.94 3.33 2.84
N MET A 60 11.45 3.49 1.61
CA MET A 60 11.40 4.81 0.95
C MET A 60 10.56 5.81 1.76
N ALA A 61 9.44 5.36 2.34
CA ALA A 61 8.61 6.18 3.22
C ALA A 61 9.34 6.58 4.51
N LEU A 62 10.21 5.73 5.06
CA LEU A 62 11.08 6.12 6.17
C LEU A 62 12.11 7.16 5.75
N TYR A 63 12.76 6.96 4.60
CA TYR A 63 13.73 7.92 4.08
C TYR A 63 13.10 9.26 3.70
N SER A 64 11.78 9.31 3.48
CA SER A 64 11.12 10.60 3.26
C SER A 64 11.24 11.51 4.48
N TYR A 65 11.43 10.99 5.70
CA TYR A 65 11.74 11.79 6.90
C TYR A 65 12.96 12.72 6.69
N TYR A 66 13.99 12.19 6.04
CA TYR A 66 15.21 12.93 5.71
C TYR A 66 15.09 13.69 4.39
N PHE A 67 14.18 13.30 3.49
CA PHE A 67 14.00 13.97 2.21
C PHE A 67 12.53 14.00 1.83
N TYR A 68 11.85 15.09 2.21
CA TYR A 68 10.39 15.20 2.08
C TYR A 68 9.93 15.04 0.63
N ALA A 69 10.72 15.53 -0.33
CA ALA A 69 10.41 15.44 -1.76
C ALA A 69 10.42 13.99 -2.30
N LEU A 70 10.82 13.00 -1.50
CA LEU A 70 10.68 11.58 -1.84
C LEU A 70 9.23 11.07 -1.72
N ALA A 71 8.36 11.75 -0.97
CA ALA A 71 6.99 11.28 -0.70
C ALA A 71 6.16 10.98 -1.98
N PRO A 72 6.16 11.81 -3.05
CA PRO A 72 5.47 11.48 -4.29
C PRO A 72 6.00 10.20 -4.98
N GLU A 73 7.29 9.89 -4.84
CA GLU A 73 7.89 8.67 -5.37
C GLU A 73 7.48 7.43 -4.57
N VAL A 74 7.27 7.58 -3.27
CA VAL A 74 6.68 6.53 -2.43
C VAL A 74 5.27 6.19 -2.94
N ASP A 75 4.45 7.18 -3.25
CA ASP A 75 3.11 6.93 -3.79
C ASP A 75 3.17 6.29 -5.18
N LEU A 76 4.08 6.73 -6.05
CA LEU A 76 4.27 6.08 -7.35
C LEU A 76 4.72 4.62 -7.18
N LYS A 77 5.55 4.36 -6.17
CA LYS A 77 5.98 3.01 -5.81
C LYS A 77 4.80 2.15 -5.38
N THR A 78 3.88 2.66 -4.55
CA THR A 78 2.70 1.90 -4.13
C THR A 78 1.79 1.54 -5.30
N TYR A 79 1.56 2.47 -6.24
CA TYR A 79 0.82 2.16 -7.48
C TYR A 79 1.51 1.07 -8.31
N THR A 80 2.83 1.09 -8.39
CA THR A 80 3.61 0.07 -9.11
C THR A 80 3.48 -1.30 -8.43
N VAL A 81 3.47 -1.35 -7.10
CA VAL A 81 3.24 -2.59 -6.32
C VAL A 81 1.85 -3.14 -6.59
N ILE A 82 0.82 -2.28 -6.53
CA ILE A 82 -0.57 -2.65 -6.82
C ILE A 82 -0.72 -3.16 -8.25
N GLU A 83 -0.15 -2.46 -9.23
CA GLU A 83 -0.18 -2.87 -10.63
C GLU A 83 0.46 -4.26 -10.82
N ARG A 84 1.63 -4.49 -10.21
CA ARG A 84 2.31 -5.78 -10.29
C ARG A 84 1.47 -6.88 -9.65
N ALA A 85 0.90 -6.64 -8.48
CA ALA A 85 0.01 -7.58 -7.78
C ALA A 85 -1.21 -7.94 -8.63
N LEU A 86 -1.86 -6.94 -9.24
CA LEU A 86 -2.97 -7.15 -10.17
C LEU A 86 -2.58 -7.98 -11.40
N ARG A 87 -1.39 -7.74 -11.97
CA ARG A 87 -0.90 -8.50 -13.13
C ARG A 87 -0.69 -9.97 -12.78
N ILE A 88 -0.11 -10.26 -11.62
CA ILE A 88 0.06 -11.64 -11.13
C ILE A 88 -1.32 -12.29 -10.96
N LYS A 89 -2.23 -11.62 -10.25
CA LYS A 89 -3.56 -12.16 -9.95
C LYS A 89 -4.40 -12.39 -11.22
N THR A 90 -4.34 -11.45 -12.17
CA THR A 90 -5.12 -11.49 -13.42
C THR A 90 -4.51 -12.45 -14.45
N ASN A 91 -3.19 -12.61 -14.46
CA ASN A 91 -2.42 -13.34 -15.47
C ASN A 91 -2.91 -13.09 -16.92
N PRO A 92 -2.95 -11.81 -17.37
CA PRO A 92 -3.62 -11.47 -18.61
C PRO A 92 -2.84 -11.95 -19.83
N LYS A 93 -3.54 -12.57 -20.80
CA LYS A 93 -2.95 -13.02 -22.08
C LYS A 93 -2.45 -11.88 -22.98
N LYS A 94 -2.94 -10.66 -22.74
CA LYS A 94 -2.56 -9.44 -23.47
C LYS A 94 -2.14 -8.36 -22.48
N LYS A 95 -1.28 -7.44 -22.91
CA LYS A 95 -0.88 -6.31 -22.07
C LYS A 95 -2.10 -5.43 -21.77
N MET A 96 -2.49 -5.37 -20.51
CA MET A 96 -3.53 -4.47 -20.00
C MET A 96 -2.89 -3.24 -19.34
N MET A 97 -3.56 -2.08 -19.44
CA MET A 97 -3.21 -0.86 -18.70
C MET A 97 -3.70 -0.94 -17.25
N PHE A 98 -3.14 -0.09 -16.37
CA PHE A 98 -3.50 -0.03 -14.95
C PHE A 98 -5.02 0.09 -14.72
N LYS A 99 -5.68 1.06 -15.38
CA LYS A 99 -7.14 1.25 -15.32
C LYS A 99 -7.94 -0.01 -15.70
N ALA A 100 -7.48 -0.75 -16.71
CA ALA A 100 -8.14 -1.97 -17.16
C ALA A 100 -7.97 -3.12 -16.15
N LEU A 101 -6.81 -3.23 -15.51
CA LEU A 101 -6.56 -4.21 -14.44
C LEU A 101 -7.43 -3.92 -13.21
N MET A 102 -7.53 -2.66 -12.83
CA MET A 102 -8.38 -2.20 -11.72
C MET A 102 -9.86 -2.50 -11.99
N ASN A 103 -10.37 -2.14 -13.17
CA ASN A 103 -11.74 -2.48 -13.59
C ASN A 103 -12.00 -3.99 -13.54
N HIS A 104 -11.02 -4.80 -13.96
CA HIS A 104 -11.13 -6.25 -13.89
C HIS A 104 -11.28 -6.72 -12.43
N ALA A 105 -10.42 -6.26 -11.52
CA ALA A 105 -10.50 -6.62 -10.10
C ALA A 105 -11.84 -6.23 -9.45
N VAL A 106 -12.38 -5.05 -9.78
CA VAL A 106 -13.73 -4.62 -9.34
C VAL A 106 -14.80 -5.55 -9.90
N SER A 107 -14.75 -5.86 -11.20
CA SER A 107 -15.74 -6.74 -11.85
C SER A 107 -15.74 -8.16 -11.27
N GLN A 108 -14.57 -8.67 -10.88
CA GLN A 108 -14.40 -9.99 -10.27
C GLN A 108 -14.66 -9.98 -8.76
N ARG A 109 -14.99 -8.81 -8.17
CA ARG A 109 -15.21 -8.61 -6.74
C ARG A 109 -14.02 -9.07 -5.87
N TRP A 110 -12.80 -8.92 -6.38
CA TRP A 110 -11.58 -9.21 -5.62
C TRP A 110 -11.30 -8.14 -4.55
N ILE A 111 -11.82 -6.94 -4.76
CA ILE A 111 -11.74 -5.83 -3.82
C ILE A 111 -13.14 -5.36 -3.43
N LYS A 112 -13.27 -4.86 -2.20
CA LYS A 112 -14.53 -4.36 -1.64
C LYS A 112 -14.30 -3.15 -0.76
N ASP A 113 -15.26 -2.23 -0.75
CA ASP A 113 -15.20 -1.01 0.08
C ASP A 113 -14.98 -1.37 1.56
N SER A 114 -15.69 -2.38 2.06
CA SER A 114 -15.62 -2.79 3.47
C SER A 114 -14.29 -3.39 3.93
N TRP A 115 -13.36 -3.60 3.01
CA TRP A 115 -12.04 -4.17 3.30
C TRP A 115 -10.91 -3.14 3.23
N PHE A 116 -11.26 -1.86 3.02
CA PHE A 116 -10.34 -0.74 3.21
C PHE A 116 -10.57 -0.15 4.59
N ARG A 117 -9.53 -0.10 5.42
CA ARG A 117 -9.62 0.34 6.83
C ARG A 117 -10.03 1.81 6.99
N HIS A 118 -9.88 2.62 5.95
CA HIS A 118 -10.17 4.05 5.96
C HIS A 118 -11.60 4.41 5.55
N ILE A 119 -12.46 3.42 5.26
CA ILE A 119 -13.84 3.64 4.83
C ILE A 119 -14.79 3.33 5.99
N ASP A 120 -15.33 4.37 6.62
CA ASP A 120 -16.21 4.24 7.79
C ASP A 120 -17.59 3.66 7.44
N ASN A 121 -18.14 4.01 6.27
CA ASN A 121 -19.46 3.57 5.81
C ASN A 121 -19.36 2.96 4.40
N PRO A 122 -18.90 1.70 4.29
CA PRO A 122 -18.67 1.07 3.00
C PRO A 122 -19.98 0.78 2.27
N SER A 123 -20.04 1.15 0.99
CA SER A 123 -21.21 0.85 0.16
C SER A 123 -21.26 -0.65 -0.17
N PRO A 124 -22.42 -1.33 0.02
CA PRO A 124 -22.60 -2.71 -0.43
C PRO A 124 -22.39 -2.89 -1.94
N ASP A 125 -22.54 -1.81 -2.71
CA ASP A 125 -22.42 -1.78 -4.15
C ASP A 125 -21.02 -1.40 -4.66
N ASN A 126 -20.02 -1.35 -3.76
CA ASN A 126 -18.62 -1.03 -4.07
C ASN A 126 -18.47 0.31 -4.82
N GLU A 127 -19.23 1.34 -4.44
CA GLU A 127 -19.22 2.66 -5.08
C GLU A 127 -17.85 3.32 -4.97
N TRP A 128 -17.19 3.19 -3.82
CA TRP A 128 -15.85 3.74 -3.64
C TRP A 128 -14.85 3.01 -4.53
N CYS A 129 -14.87 1.67 -4.56
CA CYS A 129 -14.00 0.90 -5.45
C CYS A 129 -14.18 1.25 -6.93
N LYS A 130 -15.41 1.55 -7.37
CA LYS A 130 -15.70 2.00 -8.74
C LYS A 130 -15.06 3.37 -9.01
N SER A 131 -15.24 4.33 -8.10
CA SER A 131 -14.65 5.68 -8.22
C SER A 131 -13.11 5.65 -8.16
N MET A 132 -12.55 4.80 -7.29
CA MET A 132 -11.11 4.63 -7.10
C MET A 132 -10.38 4.28 -8.41
N VAL A 133 -11.01 3.53 -9.32
CA VAL A 133 -10.40 3.15 -10.61
C VAL A 133 -9.95 4.38 -11.40
N ASP A 134 -10.78 5.41 -11.47
CA ASP A 134 -10.48 6.63 -12.19
C ASP A 134 -9.45 7.46 -11.43
N VAL A 135 -9.69 7.70 -10.14
CA VAL A 135 -8.82 8.52 -9.28
C VAL A 135 -7.38 7.97 -9.23
N MET A 136 -7.19 6.68 -8.97
CA MET A 136 -5.84 6.10 -8.91
C MET A 136 -5.15 6.11 -10.27
N SER A 137 -5.89 5.95 -11.37
CA SER A 137 -5.30 6.02 -12.71
C SER A 137 -4.76 7.42 -13.01
N ASP A 138 -5.54 8.45 -12.67
CA ASP A 138 -5.16 9.84 -12.86
C ASP A 138 -4.00 10.24 -11.95
N LEU A 139 -4.05 9.87 -10.67
CA LEU A 139 -2.97 10.12 -9.71
C LEU A 139 -1.67 9.42 -10.11
N ARG A 140 -1.73 8.15 -10.53
CA ARG A 140 -0.55 7.41 -10.99
C ARG A 140 0.07 8.07 -12.21
N ASN A 141 -0.74 8.51 -13.17
CA ASN A 141 -0.24 9.18 -14.37
C ASN A 141 0.35 10.55 -14.03
N SER A 142 -0.33 11.36 -13.22
CA SER A 142 0.16 12.66 -12.77
C SER A 142 1.54 12.54 -12.10
N LYS A 143 1.72 11.58 -11.18
CA LYS A 143 3.01 11.36 -10.51
C LYS A 143 4.10 10.87 -11.47
N ALA A 144 3.76 10.00 -12.42
CA ALA A 144 4.71 9.54 -13.43
C ALA A 144 5.22 10.65 -14.36
N HIS A 145 4.47 11.75 -14.49
CA HIS A 145 4.88 12.92 -15.27
C HIS A 145 5.60 14.01 -14.46
N GLY A 146 5.87 13.76 -13.17
CA GLY A 146 6.46 14.74 -12.25
C GLY A 146 5.38 15.66 -11.71
N SER A 147 4.78 15.27 -10.58
CA SER A 147 3.85 16.14 -9.85
C SER A 147 4.63 17.08 -8.94
N SER A 148 4.27 18.37 -8.94
CA SER A 148 4.79 19.37 -8.01
C SER A 148 4.01 19.41 -6.68
N ILE A 149 2.98 18.58 -6.53
CA ILE A 149 2.15 18.55 -5.34
C ILE A 149 2.96 17.90 -4.21
N LEU A 150 3.22 18.69 -3.17
CA LEU A 150 3.70 18.19 -1.89
C LEU A 150 2.59 17.31 -1.29
N VAL A 151 2.85 16.01 -1.21
CA VAL A 151 1.92 15.06 -0.59
C VAL A 151 2.18 15.07 0.90
N GLY A 152 1.13 15.33 1.68
CA GLY A 152 1.23 15.44 3.15
C GLY A 152 1.35 14.11 3.88
N ASP A 153 0.96 12.99 3.27
CA ASP A 153 0.91 11.70 3.95
C ASP A 153 1.13 10.50 2.99
N CYS A 154 2.39 10.17 2.72
CA CYS A 154 2.75 8.96 1.99
C CYS A 154 2.60 7.67 2.84
N LEU A 155 2.45 7.79 4.16
CA LEU A 155 2.28 6.62 5.04
C LEU A 155 0.90 6.01 4.84
N HIS A 156 -0.14 6.85 4.73
CA HIS A 156 -1.49 6.39 4.42
C HIS A 156 -1.57 5.66 3.06
N HIS A 157 -0.76 6.08 2.09
CA HIS A 157 -0.66 5.38 0.80
C HIS A 157 -0.06 3.98 0.94
N ILE A 158 0.87 3.76 1.87
CA ILE A 158 1.37 2.42 2.20
C ILE A 158 0.25 1.56 2.78
N SER A 159 -0.54 2.10 3.70
CA SER A 159 -1.65 1.36 4.34
C SER A 159 -2.74 0.98 3.35
N SER A 160 -3.10 1.92 2.46
CA SER A 160 -4.03 1.66 1.37
C SER A 160 -3.50 0.61 0.39
N CYS A 161 -2.19 0.61 0.12
CA CYS A 161 -1.53 -0.41 -0.68
C CYS A 161 -1.59 -1.79 0.00
N ALA A 162 -1.35 -1.85 1.31
CA ALA A 162 -1.43 -3.07 2.10
C ALA A 162 -2.84 -3.67 2.04
N ASP A 163 -3.87 -2.84 2.28
CA ASP A 163 -5.28 -3.25 2.20
C ASP A 163 -5.60 -3.81 0.82
N PHE A 164 -5.24 -3.09 -0.24
CA PHE A 164 -5.51 -3.50 -1.61
C PHE A 164 -4.86 -4.84 -1.95
N VAL A 165 -3.57 -5.00 -1.65
CA VAL A 165 -2.81 -6.21 -1.98
C VAL A 165 -3.29 -7.40 -1.15
N ASN A 166 -3.59 -7.20 0.12
CA ASN A 166 -4.14 -8.26 0.98
C ASN A 166 -5.53 -8.72 0.50
N GLN A 167 -6.34 -7.83 -0.07
CA GLN A 167 -7.62 -8.20 -0.68
C GLN A 167 -7.42 -9.05 -1.95
N LEU A 168 -6.41 -8.76 -2.77
CA LEU A 168 -6.09 -9.58 -3.96
C LEU A 168 -5.65 -11.01 -3.61
N PHE A 169 -4.97 -11.18 -2.48
CA PHE A 169 -4.46 -12.46 -1.99
C PHE A 169 -4.95 -12.70 -0.56
N PRO A 170 -6.23 -13.07 -0.37
CA PRO A 170 -6.81 -13.21 0.96
C PRO A 170 -6.14 -14.34 1.72
N ALA A 171 -5.81 -14.10 2.99
CA ALA A 171 -5.25 -15.12 3.87
C ALA A 171 -6.21 -16.33 3.97
N LEU A 172 -5.65 -17.53 3.91
CA LEU A 172 -6.43 -18.74 4.10
C LEU A 172 -7.02 -18.74 5.52
N PRO A 173 -8.31 -19.08 5.71
CA PRO A 173 -8.87 -19.23 7.04
C PRO A 173 -8.05 -20.30 7.78
N ALA A 174 -7.62 -19.98 9.00
CA ALA A 174 -6.80 -20.86 9.82
C ALA A 174 -7.41 -22.26 9.82
N ARG A 175 -6.72 -23.21 9.17
CA ARG A 175 -7.19 -24.59 9.07
C ARG A 175 -7.24 -25.12 10.50
N ASN A 176 -8.44 -25.25 11.07
CA ASN A 176 -8.65 -25.78 12.41
C ASN A 176 -7.82 -27.05 12.60
N LYS A 177 -6.73 -26.96 13.38
CA LYS A 177 -5.85 -28.09 13.75
C LYS A 177 -6.54 -29.05 14.73
N SER A 178 -7.86 -29.13 14.75
CA SER A 178 -8.63 -30.04 15.62
C SER A 178 -9.06 -31.34 14.93
N SER A 179 -9.14 -31.41 13.59
CA SER A 179 -9.73 -32.60 12.94
C SER A 179 -8.78 -33.76 12.62
N LYS A 180 -7.52 -33.73 13.10
CA LYS A 180 -6.56 -34.86 12.93
C LYS A 180 -6.31 -35.68 14.19
N LYS A 181 -6.85 -35.30 15.35
CA LYS A 181 -6.75 -36.13 16.57
C LYS A 181 -7.89 -37.15 16.72
N ASP A 182 -9.05 -36.90 16.13
CA ASP A 182 -10.21 -37.81 16.28
C ASP A 182 -10.26 -38.96 15.25
N ALA A 183 -9.43 -38.90 14.21
CA ALA A 183 -9.35 -39.96 13.20
C ALA A 183 -8.37 -41.09 13.60
N LEU A 184 -7.44 -40.85 14.54
CA LEU A 184 -6.54 -41.90 15.03
C LEU A 184 -7.09 -42.67 16.25
N THR A 185 -8.06 -42.12 16.99
CA THR A 185 -8.69 -42.79 18.14
C THR A 185 -9.86 -43.70 17.77
N ARG A 186 -10.40 -43.63 16.55
CA ARG A 186 -11.48 -44.53 16.08
C ARG A 186 -11.00 -45.72 15.24
N ALA A 187 -9.70 -45.82 14.96
CA ALA A 187 -9.11 -46.97 14.28
C ALA A 187 -8.46 -47.97 15.27
N SER A 188 -8.67 -47.79 16.57
CA SER A 188 -8.08 -48.61 17.65
C SER A 188 -9.11 -49.05 18.70
N SER A 189 -10.39 -49.21 18.31
CA SER A 189 -11.43 -49.79 19.16
C SER A 189 -12.30 -50.74 18.35
#